data_AF-A0A6J0UT22-F1
#
_entry.id   AF-A0A6J0UT22-F1
#
_cell.length_a   1.000
_cell.length_b   1.000
_cell.length_c   1.000
_cell.angle_alpha   90.00
_cell.angle_beta   90.00
_cell.angle_gamma   90.00
#
_symmetry.space_group_name_H-M   'P 1'
#
loop_
_entity.id
_entity.type
_entity.pdbx_description
1 polymer ?
#
loop_
_entity_poly.entity_id
_entity_poly.type
_entity_poly.pdbx_seq_one_letter_code
_entity_poly.pdbx_strand_id
1 'polypeptide(L)'
;MPFPMSTTEESYTAAHEENVRFVHEAWQQVEQQLNDSQPGDKKSGPVSYVEKSLCPELKNFVPIDLDDWWAQQFLAGLENGS
;
A
#
# COMPACT_ATOMS: atom_id res chain seq x y z
N MET A 1 22.84 -15.26 -28.17
CA MET A 1 21.65 -14.76 -28.89
C MET A 1 20.88 -13.87 -27.93
N PRO A 2 20.79 -12.55 -28.12
CA PRO A 2 19.86 -11.76 -27.31
C PRO A 2 18.43 -12.11 -27.73
N PHE A 3 17.55 -12.34 -26.76
CA PHE A 3 16.14 -12.59 -27.00
C PHE A 3 15.51 -11.34 -27.63
N PRO A 4 14.68 -11.47 -28.68
CA PRO A 4 13.92 -10.34 -29.16
C PRO A 4 13.01 -9.92 -28.02
N MET A 5 13.18 -8.68 -27.55
CA MET A 5 12.16 -8.02 -26.75
C MET A 5 10.93 -7.96 -27.65
N SER A 6 9.99 -8.87 -27.45
CA SER A 6 8.64 -8.71 -27.95
C SER A 6 8.12 -7.44 -27.28
N THR A 7 8.35 -6.30 -27.93
CA THR A 7 7.50 -5.14 -27.77
C THR A 7 6.15 -5.58 -28.26
N THR A 8 5.39 -6.22 -27.37
CA THR A 8 3.94 -6.17 -27.45
C THR A 8 3.67 -4.67 -27.48
N GLU A 9 3.40 -4.12 -28.67
CA GLU A 9 2.65 -2.89 -28.77
C GLU A 9 1.30 -3.22 -28.12
N GLU A 10 1.26 -3.16 -26.80
CA GLU A 10 0.02 -3.05 -26.06
C GLU A 10 -0.61 -1.80 -26.65
N SER A 11 -1.65 -1.98 -27.47
CA SER A 11 -2.40 -0.86 -28.03
C SER A 11 -3.03 -0.13 -26.85
N TYR A 12 -2.26 0.80 -26.27
CA TYR A 12 -2.67 1.53 -25.09
C TYR A 12 -3.96 2.23 -25.43
N THR A 13 -5.01 1.89 -24.69
CA THR A 13 -6.30 2.51 -24.90
C THR A 13 -6.19 3.97 -24.49
N ALA A 14 -6.99 4.86 -25.10
CA ALA A 14 -7.00 6.27 -24.70
C ALA A 14 -7.24 6.45 -23.18
N ALA A 15 -8.02 5.54 -22.58
CA ALA A 15 -8.24 5.49 -21.13
C ALA A 15 -6.97 5.12 -20.35
N HIS A 16 -6.12 4.22 -20.86
CA HIS A 16 -4.84 3.89 -20.22
C HIS A 16 -3.91 5.11 -20.20
N GLU A 17 -3.78 5.81 -21.34
CA GLU A 17 -2.94 7.01 -21.42
C GLU A 17 -3.44 8.12 -20.50
N GLU A 18 -4.76 8.30 -20.42
CA GLU A 18 -5.38 9.25 -19.50
C GLU A 18 -5.13 8.87 -18.03
N ASN A 19 -5.29 7.59 -17.67
CA ASN A 19 -5.01 7.11 -16.32
C ASN A 19 -3.55 7.31 -15.93
N VAL A 20 -2.62 7.01 -16.84
CA VAL A 20 -1.18 7.20 -16.60
C VAL A 20 -0.87 8.68 -16.40
N ARG A 21 -1.44 9.55 -17.24
CA ARG A 21 -1.28 11.01 -17.11
C ARG A 21 -1.84 11.52 -15.79
N PHE A 22 -3.05 11.11 -15.43
CA PHE A 22 -3.70 11.49 -14.18
C PHE A 22 -2.87 11.07 -12.96
N VAL A 23 -2.42 9.82 -12.91
CA VAL A 23 -1.61 9.30 -11.81
C VAL A 23 -0.28 10.06 -11.72
N HIS A 24 0.38 10.31 -12.85
CA HIS A 24 1.62 11.06 -12.89
C HIS A 24 1.44 12.50 -12.37
N GLU A 25 0.43 13.22 -12.85
CA GLU A 25 0.14 14.60 -12.40
C GLU A 25 -0.26 14.66 -10.93
N ALA A 26 -1.07 13.72 -10.45
CA ALA A 26 -1.44 13.62 -9.05
C ALA A 26 -0.22 13.35 -8.16
N TRP A 27 0.68 12.46 -8.60
CA TRP A 27 1.89 12.14 -7.85
C TRP A 27 2.87 13.33 -7.81
N GLN A 28 3.06 14.04 -8.92
CA GLN A 28 3.89 15.25 -8.96
C GLN A 28 3.38 16.33 -7.98
N GLN A 29 2.06 16.49 -7.84
CA GLN A 29 1.49 17.41 -6.85
C GLN A 29 1.81 17.00 -5.40
N VAL A 30 1.78 15.70 -5.11
CA VAL A 30 2.15 15.16 -3.78
C VAL A 30 3.64 15.37 -3.53
N GLU A 31 4.50 15.08 -4.51
CA GLU A 31 5.95 15.29 -4.42
C GLU A 31 6.29 16.76 -4.21
N GLN A 32 5.61 17.67 -4.92
CA GLN A 32 5.80 19.10 -4.76
C GLN A 32 5.35 19.59 -3.37
N GLN A 33 4.20 19.15 -2.86
CA GLN A 33 3.77 19.46 -1.49
C GLN A 33 4.76 18.92 -0.44
N LEU A 34 5.30 17.73 -0.67
CA LEU A 34 6.34 17.15 0.17
C LEU A 34 7.64 17.95 0.05
N ASN A 35 8.01 18.49 -1.09
CA ASN A 35 9.25 19.25 -1.26
C ASN A 35 9.14 20.69 -0.75
N ASP A 36 8.02 21.35 -1.01
CA ASP A 36 7.72 22.75 -0.64
C ASP A 36 7.44 22.91 0.85
N SER A 37 7.05 21.82 1.52
CA SER A 37 7.06 21.77 2.97
C SER A 37 8.52 21.92 3.44
N GLN A 38 8.87 23.05 4.07
CA GLN A 38 10.21 23.33 4.58
C GLN A 38 10.69 22.21 5.55
N PRO A 39 12.00 21.86 5.61
CA PRO A 39 12.54 20.84 6.52
C PRO A 39 12.34 21.15 8.03
N GLY A 40 11.84 22.33 8.38
CA GLY A 40 11.57 22.74 9.77
C GLY A 40 10.11 22.61 10.23
N ASP A 41 9.14 22.39 9.32
CA ASP A 41 7.70 22.41 9.65
C ASP A 41 6.98 21.09 9.37
N LYS A 42 7.73 20.01 9.11
CA LYS A 42 7.17 18.67 8.89
C LYS A 42 7.23 17.83 10.15
N LYS A 43 6.21 17.98 10.99
CA LYS A 43 5.72 16.90 11.86
C LYS A 43 4.83 15.90 11.11
N SER A 44 4.88 15.84 9.78
CA SER A 44 4.11 14.90 8.97
C SER A 44 5.04 13.90 8.29
N GLY A 45 5.72 13.09 9.11
CA GLY A 45 6.08 11.73 8.69
C GLY A 45 4.87 10.81 8.88
N PRO A 46 4.97 9.51 8.58
CA PRO A 46 3.93 8.55 8.91
C PRO A 46 3.48 8.76 10.36
N VAL A 47 2.22 9.16 10.57
CA VAL A 47 1.66 9.35 11.91
C VAL A 47 1.43 7.96 12.47
N SER A 48 2.47 7.40 13.08
CA SER A 48 2.32 6.18 13.86
C SER A 48 1.46 6.52 15.07
N TYR A 49 0.27 5.93 15.14
CA TYR A 49 -0.55 6.00 16.34
C TYR A 49 0.18 5.19 17.43
N VAL A 50 0.85 5.91 18.33
CA VAL A 50 1.36 5.33 19.57
C VAL A 50 0.31 5.59 20.63
N GLU A 51 -0.38 4.52 21.04
CA GLU A 51 -1.31 4.55 22.15
C GLU A 51 -0.58 5.04 23.42
N LYS A 52 -0.86 6.28 23.86
CA LYS A 52 -0.17 6.92 25.00
C LYS A 52 -0.63 6.40 26.35
N SER A 53 -1.81 5.79 26.40
CA SER A 53 -2.35 5.15 27.60
C SER A 53 -2.38 3.66 27.36
N LEU A 54 -1.55 2.91 28.08
CA LEU A 54 -1.61 1.44 28.09
C LEU A 54 -3.01 1.06 28.58
N CYS A 55 -3.91 0.72 27.65
CA CYS A 55 -5.27 0.31 27.94
C CYS A 55 -5.22 -0.81 29.00
N PRO A 56 -5.66 -0.57 30.25
CA PRO A 56 -5.50 -1.54 31.32
C PRO A 56 -6.28 -2.84 31.08
N GLU A 57 -7.24 -2.82 30.15
CA GLU A 57 -7.99 -3.98 29.65
C GLU A 57 -7.21 -4.84 28.65
N LEU A 58 -6.16 -4.31 28.01
CA LEU A 58 -5.32 -5.02 27.03
C LEU A 58 -4.08 -5.69 27.66
N LYS A 59 -3.96 -5.75 28.99
CA LYS A 59 -2.79 -6.33 29.67
C LYS A 59 -2.48 -7.77 29.27
N ASN A 60 -3.52 -8.53 28.90
CA ASN A 60 -3.41 -9.92 28.47
C ASN A 60 -3.75 -10.08 26.98
N PHE A 61 -3.80 -8.98 26.22
CA PHE A 61 -4.06 -9.05 24.81
C PHE A 61 -2.87 -9.68 24.11
N VAL A 62 -3.13 -10.76 23.38
CA VAL A 62 -2.18 -11.35 22.45
C VAL A 62 -2.56 -10.81 21.07
N PRO A 63 -1.71 -10.00 20.43
CA PRO A 63 -1.96 -9.52 19.09
C PRO A 63 -2.17 -10.71 18.15
N ILE A 64 -3.23 -10.64 17.36
CA ILE A 64 -3.44 -11.59 16.28
C ILE A 64 -2.40 -11.32 15.21
N ASP A 65 -1.62 -12.33 14.87
CA ASP A 65 -0.75 -12.29 13.70
C ASP A 65 -1.65 -12.41 12.46
N LEU A 66 -1.67 -11.35 11.65
CA LEU A 66 -2.55 -11.28 10.49
C LEU A 66 -2.10 -12.25 9.39
N ASP A 67 -0.80 -12.52 9.25
CA ASP A 67 -0.29 -13.45 8.25
C ASP A 67 -0.69 -14.90 8.60
N ASP A 68 -0.54 -15.27 9.87
CA ASP A 68 -0.97 -16.58 10.38
C ASP A 68 -2.50 -16.74 10.32
N TRP A 69 -3.26 -15.70 10.68
CA TRP A 69 -4.72 -15.73 10.61
C TRP A 69 -5.23 -15.86 9.16
N TRP A 70 -4.62 -15.14 8.22
CA TRP A 70 -4.93 -15.26 6.80
C TRP A 70 -4.60 -16.65 6.25
N ALA A 71 -3.46 -17.22 6.64
CA ALA A 71 -3.10 -18.59 6.26
C ALA A 71 -4.12 -19.61 6.78
N GLN A 72 -4.58 -19.46 8.02
CA GLN A 72 -5.60 -20.33 8.61
C GLN A 72 -6.96 -20.19 7.93
N GLN A 73 -7.40 -18.97 7.60
CA GLN A 73 -8.65 -18.75 6.85
C GLN A 73 -8.59 -19.33 5.44
N PHE A 74 -7.45 -19.20 4.77
CA PHE A 74 -7.22 -19.81 3.46
C PHE A 74 -7.37 -21.34 3.52
N LEU A 75 -6.73 -22.00 4.49
CA LEU A 75 -6.82 -23.45 4.67
C LEU A 75 -8.21 -23.93 5.07
N ALA A 76 -8.86 -23.22 6.00
CA ALA A 76 -10.22 -23.54 6.43
C ALA A 76 -11.24 -23.40 5.27
N GLY A 77 -11.03 -22.44 4.36
CA GLY A 77 -11.86 -22.29 3.15
C GLY A 77 -11.74 -23.50 2.19
N LEU A 78 -10.60 -24.18 2.17
CA LEU A 78 -10.40 -25.41 1.39
C LEU A 78 -11.07 -26.63 2.03
N GLU A 79 -11.08 -26.71 3.38
CA GLU A 79 -11.68 -27.82 4.12
C GLU A 79 -13.21 -27.77 4.12
N ASN A 80 -13.81 -26.58 4.21
CA ASN A 80 -15.27 -26.39 4.22
C ASN A 80 -15.94 -26.58 2.84
N GLY A 81 -15.16 -26.78 1.78
CA GLY A 81 -15.62 -26.97 0.40
C GLY A 81 -15.60 -28.42 -0.10
N SER A 82 -15.31 -29.40 0.76
CA SER A 82 -15.36 -30.86 0.45
C SER A 82 -16.65 -31.52 0.91
#